data_AF-A0A4Z1R6Z3-F1
#
_entry.id   AF-A0A4Z1R6Z3-F1
#
_cell.length_a   1.000
_cell.length_b   1.000
_cell.length_c   1.000
_cell.angle_alpha   90.00
_cell.angle_beta   90.00
_cell.angle_gamma   90.00
#
_symmetry.space_group_name_H-M   'P 1'
#
loop_
_entity.id
_entity.type
_entity.pdbx_description
1 polymer ?
#
loop_
_entity_poly.entity_id
_entity_poly.type
_entity_poly.pdbx_seq_one_letter_code
_entity_poly.pdbx_strand_id
1 'polypeptide(L)'
;MTRLLEILIALAITAVMFLVIGVLLPSSRSLEEKVETNRRQTIVFDTINSFRRFDDWHPFAVQDPRIKIQLSGPDSGVGAKMSYDSSVKNIGTGTWEIVESEPRSKVAYAIENEQRGSNKRSEFTLRPTGRSGRNIEITQTYNVDYGWDLLGRYAGLYVARNVGDNIETGLKRLSNMLASVPNVDYAIEGSSLRDLAAAELPAEHLLMVKAGAIERSNDAIMASMKDNMEWINRTLAANRLQAAGPMRIITSELGRETYTFDIAVPVRAGGAAAAADASAEGETAAAAPVATDASQPLTGLQLLGPVEYVHSPPVRVAKARYTGFMAELDNVRNALRAWAMTQGHEVVGRPFENYDNGIDAAFTAEGEYEVFWTLKQ
;
A
#
# COMPACT_ATOMS: atom_id res chain seq x y z
N MET A 1 -64.66 -34.71 -1.63
CA MET A 1 -64.49 -33.89 -0.40
C MET A 1 -63.39 -34.43 0.51
N THR A 2 -63.27 -35.76 0.70
CA THR A 2 -62.23 -36.40 1.53
C THR A 2 -60.79 -36.05 1.10
N ARG A 3 -60.50 -36.02 -0.21
CA ARG A 3 -59.17 -35.67 -0.74
C ARG A 3 -58.73 -34.23 -0.45
N LEU A 4 -59.67 -33.27 -0.44
CA LEU A 4 -59.35 -31.88 -0.11
C LEU A 4 -59.03 -31.74 1.39
N LEU A 5 -59.80 -32.42 2.24
CA LEU A 5 -59.56 -32.45 3.68
C LEU A 5 -58.22 -33.10 4.03
N GLU A 6 -57.88 -34.22 3.38
CA GLU A 6 -56.57 -34.89 3.52
C GLU A 6 -55.41 -33.95 3.14
N ILE A 7 -55.53 -33.21 2.02
CA ILE A 7 -54.51 -32.23 1.60
C ILE A 7 -54.37 -31.09 2.61
N LEU A 8 -55.48 -30.55 3.11
CA LEU A 8 -55.46 -29.47 4.10
C LEU A 8 -54.85 -29.93 5.44
N ILE A 9 -55.16 -31.14 5.89
CA ILE A 9 -54.56 -31.73 7.09
C ILE A 9 -53.05 -31.95 6.89
N ALA A 10 -52.64 -32.50 5.74
CA ALA A 10 -51.23 -32.69 5.42
C ALA A 10 -50.45 -31.35 5.37
N LEU A 11 -51.04 -30.31 4.79
CA LEU A 11 -50.47 -28.96 4.79
C LEU A 11 -50.38 -28.38 6.21
N ALA A 12 -51.41 -28.58 7.04
CA ALA A 12 -51.39 -28.12 8.42
C ALA A 12 -50.31 -28.81 9.25
N ILE A 13 -50.18 -30.14 9.13
CA ILE A 13 -49.11 -30.92 9.79
C ILE A 13 -47.74 -30.44 9.32
N THR A 14 -47.55 -30.21 8.01
CA THR A 14 -46.30 -29.71 7.43
C THR A 14 -45.95 -28.32 7.96
N ALA A 15 -46.94 -27.42 8.05
CA ALA A 15 -46.74 -26.08 8.59
C ALA A 15 -46.35 -26.12 10.08
N VAL A 16 -47.04 -26.92 10.89
CA VAL A 16 -46.70 -27.11 12.31
C VAL A 16 -45.28 -27.69 12.44
N MET A 17 -44.93 -28.69 11.64
CA MET A 17 -43.58 -29.28 11.65
C MET A 17 -42.52 -28.26 11.26
N PHE A 18 -42.77 -27.43 10.24
CA PHE A 18 -41.85 -26.35 9.84
C PHE A 18 -41.63 -25.33 10.96
N LEU A 19 -42.68 -24.96 11.70
CA LEU A 19 -42.59 -24.06 12.84
C LEU A 19 -41.79 -24.69 13.99
N VAL A 20 -42.09 -25.95 14.35
CA VAL A 20 -41.38 -26.66 15.42
C VAL A 20 -39.89 -26.76 15.11
N ILE A 21 -39.52 -27.19 13.89
CA ILE A 21 -38.12 -27.26 13.47
C ILE A 21 -37.49 -25.86 13.48
N GLY A 22 -38.18 -24.84 12.96
CA GLY A 22 -37.68 -23.46 12.96
C GLY A 22 -37.35 -22.94 14.37
N VAL A 23 -38.17 -23.26 15.37
CA VAL A 23 -37.94 -22.88 16.77
C VAL A 23 -36.77 -23.67 17.40
N LEU A 24 -36.57 -24.92 17.00
CA LEU A 24 -35.46 -25.76 17.45
C LEU A 24 -34.12 -25.40 16.81
N LEU A 25 -34.13 -24.78 15.61
CA LEU A 25 -32.90 -24.32 14.97
C LEU A 25 -32.23 -23.19 15.79
N PRO A 26 -30.88 -23.13 15.80
CA PRO A 26 -30.15 -22.09 16.52
C PRO A 26 -30.56 -20.67 16.12
N SER A 27 -30.67 -19.78 17.11
CA SER A 27 -31.00 -18.37 16.91
C SER A 27 -29.81 -17.52 16.44
N SER A 28 -28.61 -18.08 16.37
CA SER A 28 -27.40 -17.44 15.85
C SER A 28 -26.50 -18.47 15.18
N ARG A 29 -25.59 -18.00 14.33
CA ARG A 29 -24.56 -18.82 13.68
C ARG A 29 -23.21 -18.11 13.75
N SER A 30 -22.18 -18.89 14.02
CA SER A 30 -20.79 -18.48 13.92
C SER A 30 -20.05 -19.37 12.94
N LEU A 31 -19.09 -18.79 12.24
CA LEU A 31 -18.13 -19.47 11.38
C LEU A 31 -16.73 -18.98 11.72
N GLU A 32 -15.75 -19.83 11.51
CA GLU A 32 -14.34 -19.52 11.66
C GLU A 32 -13.58 -20.21 10.54
N GLU A 33 -12.75 -19.44 9.85
CA GLU A 33 -11.79 -19.96 8.88
C GLU A 33 -10.43 -19.33 9.15
N LYS A 34 -9.37 -20.01 8.70
CA LYS A 34 -8.01 -19.57 8.95
C LYS A 34 -7.07 -19.86 7.80
N VAL A 35 -6.04 -19.03 7.71
CA VAL A 35 -4.93 -19.21 6.77
C VAL A 35 -3.64 -18.75 7.43
N GLU A 36 -2.52 -19.34 7.05
CA GLU A 36 -1.21 -18.85 7.44
C GLU A 36 -0.54 -18.06 6.31
N THR A 37 0.28 -17.09 6.70
CA THR A 37 1.18 -16.37 5.80
C THR A 37 2.56 -16.21 6.44
N ASN A 38 3.60 -16.10 5.62
CA ASN A 38 4.96 -15.82 6.07
C ASN A 38 5.28 -14.31 6.06
N ARG A 39 4.28 -13.45 5.81
CA ARG A 39 4.43 -12.00 5.79
C ARG A 39 4.37 -11.40 7.19
N ARG A 40 5.09 -10.27 7.37
CA ARG A 40 5.15 -9.55 8.64
C ARG A 40 3.76 -9.16 9.14
N GLN A 41 3.57 -9.22 10.46
CA GLN A 41 2.30 -8.90 11.11
C GLN A 41 1.81 -7.48 10.77
N THR A 42 2.72 -6.51 10.66
CA THR A 42 2.42 -5.14 10.20
C THR A 42 1.75 -5.15 8.82
N ILE A 43 2.31 -5.88 7.85
CA ILE A 43 1.77 -5.97 6.48
C ILE A 43 0.35 -6.55 6.50
N VAL A 44 0.16 -7.65 7.25
CA VAL A 44 -1.14 -8.32 7.36
C VAL A 44 -2.16 -7.39 8.01
N PHE A 45 -1.81 -6.81 9.15
CA PHE A 45 -2.67 -5.93 9.92
C PHE A 45 -3.11 -4.70 9.12
N ASP A 46 -2.16 -3.97 8.52
CA ASP A 46 -2.47 -2.76 7.75
C ASP A 46 -3.34 -3.07 6.51
N THR A 47 -3.17 -4.26 5.92
CA THR A 47 -3.99 -4.72 4.78
C THR A 47 -5.45 -4.89 5.17
N ILE A 48 -5.73 -5.56 6.30
CA ILE A 48 -7.11 -5.78 6.77
C ILE A 48 -7.68 -4.53 7.46
N ASN A 49 -6.84 -3.70 8.07
CA ASN A 49 -7.28 -2.48 8.72
C ASN A 49 -7.70 -1.37 7.74
N SER A 50 -7.79 -1.66 6.44
CA SER A 50 -8.24 -0.73 5.39
C SER A 50 -9.06 -1.48 4.32
N PHE A 51 -9.95 -0.75 3.65
CA PHE A 51 -10.71 -1.28 2.51
C PHE A 51 -10.05 -1.00 1.15
N ARG A 52 -8.90 -0.30 1.10
CA ARG A 52 -8.23 0.04 -0.17
C ARG A 52 -7.95 -1.17 -1.06
N ARG A 53 -7.64 -2.31 -0.44
CA ARG A 53 -7.31 -3.57 -1.12
C ARG A 53 -8.43 -4.61 -1.06
N PHE A 54 -9.64 -4.21 -0.67
CA PHE A 54 -10.74 -5.15 -0.46
C PHE A 54 -11.01 -6.01 -1.71
N ASP A 55 -10.98 -5.41 -2.89
CA ASP A 55 -11.20 -6.11 -4.17
C ASP A 55 -10.10 -7.12 -4.54
N ASP A 56 -8.88 -6.90 -4.04
CA ASP A 56 -7.77 -7.79 -4.34
C ASP A 56 -7.99 -9.17 -3.69
N TRP A 57 -8.50 -9.17 -2.45
CA TRP A 57 -8.61 -10.40 -1.65
C TRP A 57 -10.04 -10.89 -1.48
N HIS A 58 -11.05 -10.02 -1.36
CA HIS A 58 -12.43 -10.46 -1.19
C HIS A 58 -13.00 -11.01 -2.51
N PRO A 59 -13.80 -12.10 -2.50
CA PRO A 59 -14.31 -12.72 -3.72
C PRO A 59 -15.33 -11.89 -4.51
N PHE A 60 -15.79 -10.75 -3.99
CA PHE A 60 -16.83 -9.94 -4.63
C PHE A 60 -16.47 -9.49 -6.04
N ALA A 61 -15.26 -8.95 -6.25
CA ALA A 61 -14.82 -8.51 -7.58
C ALA A 61 -14.72 -9.66 -8.61
N VAL A 62 -14.49 -10.90 -8.15
CA VAL A 62 -14.50 -12.09 -9.02
C VAL A 62 -15.92 -12.54 -9.34
N GLN A 63 -16.83 -12.45 -8.37
CA GLN A 63 -18.22 -12.86 -8.52
C GLN A 63 -19.05 -11.85 -9.34
N ASP A 64 -18.76 -10.56 -9.19
CA ASP A 64 -19.33 -9.48 -10.00
C ASP A 64 -18.24 -8.47 -10.39
N PRO A 65 -17.66 -8.59 -11.59
CA PRO A 65 -16.70 -7.62 -12.12
C PRO A 65 -17.24 -6.20 -12.31
N ARG A 66 -18.57 -6.00 -12.18
CA ARG A 66 -19.24 -4.69 -12.31
C ARG A 66 -19.74 -4.16 -10.96
N ILE A 67 -19.34 -4.79 -9.84
CA ILE A 67 -19.67 -4.30 -8.51
C ILE A 67 -19.19 -2.87 -8.33
N LYS A 68 -20.02 -2.03 -7.71
CA LYS A 68 -19.66 -0.66 -7.39
C LYS A 68 -19.26 -0.61 -5.94
N ILE A 69 -18.02 -0.23 -5.66
CA ILE A 69 -17.52 -0.04 -4.30
C ILE A 69 -17.20 1.43 -4.08
N GLN A 70 -17.67 1.95 -2.95
CA GLN A 70 -17.43 3.32 -2.54
C GLN A 70 -16.89 3.32 -1.11
N LEU A 71 -15.69 3.89 -0.96
CA LEU A 71 -15.03 4.08 0.33
C LEU A 71 -15.43 5.44 0.93
N SER A 72 -15.55 5.49 2.25
CA SER A 72 -15.89 6.69 3.03
C SER A 72 -15.33 6.59 4.45
N GLY A 73 -15.26 7.72 5.15
CA GLY A 73 -14.62 7.79 6.48
C GLY A 73 -13.09 7.86 6.38
N PRO A 74 -12.36 7.56 7.46
CA PRO A 74 -10.92 7.46 7.42
C PRO A 74 -10.45 6.33 6.51
N ASP A 75 -9.24 6.46 6.02
CA ASP A 75 -8.59 5.50 5.13
C ASP A 75 -8.37 4.10 5.74
N SER A 76 -8.25 4.04 7.06
CA SER A 76 -7.97 2.83 7.83
C SER A 76 -8.42 3.00 9.28
N GLY A 77 -8.63 1.90 9.99
CA GLY A 77 -9.03 1.91 11.40
C GLY A 77 -10.50 2.20 11.61
N VAL A 78 -10.89 2.43 12.87
CA VAL A 78 -12.28 2.60 13.30
C VAL A 78 -12.97 3.72 12.53
N GLY A 79 -14.17 3.43 12.01
CA GLY A 79 -15.00 4.33 11.21
C GLY A 79 -14.71 4.29 9.70
N ALA A 80 -13.64 3.61 9.26
CA ALA A 80 -13.43 3.35 7.84
C ALA A 80 -14.60 2.51 7.32
N LYS A 81 -15.20 2.92 6.21
CA LYS A 81 -16.43 2.31 5.69
C LYS A 81 -16.36 2.06 4.20
N MET A 82 -16.83 0.89 3.79
CA MET A 82 -17.00 0.49 2.41
C MET A 82 -18.47 0.16 2.15
N SER A 83 -19.07 0.81 1.17
CA SER A 83 -20.38 0.46 0.64
C SER A 83 -20.23 -0.25 -0.70
N TYR A 84 -21.08 -1.24 -0.96
CA TYR A 84 -21.09 -1.98 -2.21
C TYR A 84 -22.50 -2.11 -2.78
N ASP A 85 -22.61 -2.06 -4.10
CA ASP A 85 -23.85 -2.27 -4.85
C ASP A 85 -23.57 -3.24 -6.01
N SER A 86 -24.31 -4.36 -6.03
CA SER A 86 -24.21 -5.40 -7.05
C SER A 86 -25.59 -5.82 -7.54
N SER A 87 -25.68 -6.04 -8.85
CA SER A 87 -26.86 -6.66 -9.48
C SER A 87 -26.95 -8.17 -9.26
N VAL A 88 -25.88 -8.80 -8.77
CA VAL A 88 -25.85 -10.24 -8.47
C VAL A 88 -26.57 -10.48 -7.15
N LYS A 89 -27.72 -11.17 -7.21
CA LYS A 89 -28.63 -11.40 -6.08
C LYS A 89 -27.95 -11.94 -4.80
N ASN A 90 -26.90 -12.75 -4.95
CA ASN A 90 -26.19 -13.33 -3.79
C ASN A 90 -25.22 -12.35 -3.10
N ILE A 91 -24.81 -11.28 -3.79
CA ILE A 91 -23.99 -10.20 -3.22
C ILE A 91 -24.94 -9.11 -2.72
N GLY A 92 -25.80 -8.59 -3.60
CA GLY A 92 -26.74 -7.52 -3.31
C GLY A 92 -26.04 -6.20 -2.95
N THR A 93 -26.65 -5.46 -2.03
CA THR A 93 -26.15 -4.16 -1.58
C THR A 93 -25.91 -4.20 -0.07
N GLY A 94 -24.87 -3.50 0.39
CA GLY A 94 -24.58 -3.42 1.81
C GLY A 94 -23.38 -2.53 2.14
N THR A 95 -23.02 -2.53 3.42
CA THR A 95 -21.87 -1.79 3.94
C THR A 95 -21.07 -2.61 4.93
N TRP A 96 -19.76 -2.39 4.92
CA TRP A 96 -18.81 -2.88 5.92
C TRP A 96 -18.19 -1.67 6.61
N GLU A 97 -18.07 -1.70 7.92
CA GLU A 97 -17.47 -0.64 8.72
C GLU A 97 -16.52 -1.24 9.74
N ILE A 98 -15.30 -0.72 9.85
CA ILE A 98 -14.38 -1.11 10.92
C ILE A 98 -14.89 -0.49 12.23
N VAL A 99 -15.28 -1.34 13.17
CA VAL A 99 -15.81 -0.90 14.48
C VAL A 99 -14.82 -1.11 15.61
N GLU A 100 -13.80 -1.94 15.40
CA GLU A 100 -12.74 -2.21 16.37
C GLU A 100 -11.43 -2.45 15.63
N SER A 101 -10.33 -1.88 16.13
CA SER A 101 -8.99 -2.06 15.58
C SER A 101 -7.96 -1.99 16.70
N GLU A 102 -7.39 -3.14 17.07
CA GLU A 102 -6.28 -3.25 18.01
C GLU A 102 -4.97 -3.43 17.21
N PRO A 103 -4.03 -2.48 17.29
CA PRO A 103 -2.81 -2.50 16.49
C PRO A 103 -2.10 -3.86 16.51
N ARG A 104 -1.83 -4.41 15.32
CA ARG A 104 -1.13 -5.68 15.10
C ARG A 104 -1.82 -6.92 15.70
N SER A 105 -3.03 -6.81 16.24
CA SER A 105 -3.71 -7.92 16.93
C SER A 105 -5.03 -8.29 16.27
N LYS A 106 -5.92 -7.32 16.10
CA LYS A 106 -7.33 -7.59 15.80
C LYS A 106 -7.98 -6.46 15.02
N VAL A 107 -8.86 -6.82 14.09
CA VAL A 107 -9.74 -5.88 13.37
C VAL A 107 -11.13 -6.49 13.31
N ALA A 108 -12.17 -5.72 13.62
CA ALA A 108 -13.55 -6.18 13.51
C ALA A 108 -14.41 -5.24 12.67
N TYR A 109 -15.28 -5.85 11.88
CA TYR A 109 -16.20 -5.18 10.98
C TYR A 109 -17.65 -5.42 11.41
N ALA A 110 -18.45 -4.36 11.41
CA ALA A 110 -19.90 -4.45 11.34
C ALA A 110 -20.33 -4.55 9.87
N ILE A 111 -21.29 -5.44 9.59
CA ILE A 111 -21.80 -5.67 8.24
C ILE A 111 -23.31 -5.41 8.24
N GLU A 112 -23.75 -4.54 7.33
CA GLU A 112 -25.17 -4.28 7.08
C GLU A 112 -25.48 -4.62 5.63
N ASN A 113 -26.49 -5.45 5.40
CA ASN A 113 -26.92 -5.83 4.05
C ASN A 113 -28.35 -6.39 4.10
N GLU A 114 -28.92 -6.63 2.92
CA GLU A 114 -30.30 -7.13 2.75
C GLU A 114 -30.47 -8.62 3.13
N GLN A 115 -29.37 -9.36 3.34
CA GLN A 115 -29.44 -10.77 3.70
C GLN A 115 -30.08 -10.93 5.10
N ARG A 116 -30.78 -12.06 5.33
CA ARG A 116 -31.44 -12.32 6.62
C ARG A 116 -30.47 -12.36 7.78
N GLY A 117 -30.95 -11.94 8.94
CA GLY A 117 -30.19 -11.85 10.18
C GLY A 117 -29.70 -10.44 10.46
N SER A 118 -29.48 -10.16 11.73
CA SER A 118 -29.02 -8.89 12.30
C SER A 118 -27.68 -9.07 12.99
N ASN A 119 -27.07 -7.95 13.42
CA ASN A 119 -25.84 -7.95 14.20
C ASN A 119 -24.70 -8.75 13.53
N LYS A 120 -24.59 -8.63 12.19
CA LYS A 120 -23.60 -9.36 11.42
C LYS A 120 -22.23 -8.76 11.70
N ARG A 121 -21.30 -9.59 12.16
CA ARG A 121 -19.97 -9.15 12.57
C ARG A 121 -18.90 -10.08 12.03
N SER A 122 -17.90 -9.53 11.34
CA SER A 122 -16.70 -10.27 10.94
C SER A 122 -15.51 -9.80 11.76
N GLU A 123 -14.73 -10.70 12.32
CA GLU A 123 -13.55 -10.35 13.11
C GLU A 123 -12.33 -11.11 12.62
N PHE A 124 -11.22 -10.39 12.46
CA PHE A 124 -9.92 -10.94 12.17
C PHE A 124 -9.06 -10.87 13.42
N THR A 125 -8.39 -11.98 13.74
CA THR A 125 -7.36 -12.04 14.78
C THR A 125 -6.06 -12.56 14.18
N LEU A 126 -4.95 -11.97 14.62
CA LEU A 126 -3.61 -12.27 14.13
C LEU A 126 -2.80 -12.91 15.26
N ARG A 127 -2.24 -14.09 14.99
CA ARG A 127 -1.39 -14.79 15.95
C ARG A 127 -0.06 -15.18 15.31
N PRO A 128 1.08 -14.82 15.92
CA PRO A 128 2.37 -15.35 15.49
C PRO A 128 2.41 -16.87 15.65
N THR A 129 2.80 -17.58 14.58
CA THR A 129 2.95 -19.04 14.55
C THR A 129 4.30 -19.44 13.93
N GLY A 130 4.56 -20.75 13.95
CA GLY A 130 5.79 -21.34 13.40
C GLY A 130 7.05 -21.07 14.25
N ARG A 131 8.20 -21.50 13.72
CA ARG A 131 9.49 -21.36 14.41
C ARG A 131 9.86 -19.89 14.54
N SER A 132 10.05 -19.43 15.78
CA SER A 132 10.40 -18.05 16.12
C SER A 132 9.35 -17.00 15.70
N GLY A 133 8.07 -17.38 15.56
CA GLY A 133 6.99 -16.43 15.26
C GLY A 133 7.09 -15.76 13.88
N ARG A 134 7.71 -16.45 12.91
CA ARG A 134 7.94 -15.91 11.55
C ARG A 134 6.71 -16.00 10.65
N ASN A 135 5.74 -16.83 11.01
CA ASN A 135 4.47 -16.94 10.31
C ASN A 135 3.39 -16.22 11.13
N ILE A 136 2.33 -15.82 10.45
CA ILE A 136 1.13 -15.23 11.05
C ILE A 136 -0.06 -16.10 10.65
N GLU A 137 -0.77 -16.64 11.64
CA GLU A 137 -2.11 -17.20 11.45
C GLU A 137 -3.11 -16.05 11.44
N ILE A 138 -3.91 -16.00 10.38
CA ILE A 138 -5.00 -15.05 10.16
C ILE A 138 -6.28 -15.84 10.36
N THR A 139 -7.00 -15.55 11.43
CA THR A 139 -8.28 -16.19 11.73
C THR A 139 -9.39 -15.19 11.49
N GLN A 140 -10.30 -15.49 10.56
CA GLN A 140 -11.50 -14.69 10.31
C GLN A 140 -12.72 -15.43 10.86
N THR A 141 -13.44 -14.78 11.77
CA THR A 141 -14.73 -15.24 12.26
C THR A 141 -15.85 -14.41 11.66
N TYR A 142 -17.02 -15.02 11.56
CA TYR A 142 -18.26 -14.35 11.17
C TYR A 142 -19.40 -14.78 12.09
N ASN A 143 -20.16 -13.82 12.61
CA ASN A 143 -21.30 -14.05 13.49
C ASN A 143 -22.55 -13.37 12.92
N VAL A 144 -23.71 -14.02 13.06
CA VAL A 144 -25.01 -13.48 12.67
C VAL A 144 -26.11 -13.96 13.61
N ASP A 145 -27.02 -13.06 13.96
CA ASP A 145 -28.17 -13.33 14.82
C ASP A 145 -29.46 -13.40 14.00
N TYR A 146 -30.25 -14.45 14.18
CA TYR A 146 -31.57 -14.61 13.57
C TYR A 146 -32.71 -14.34 14.56
N GLY A 147 -32.47 -14.44 15.86
CA GLY A 147 -33.50 -14.18 16.88
C GLY A 147 -34.75 -15.03 16.64
N TRP A 148 -35.92 -14.40 16.47
CA TRP A 148 -37.20 -15.05 16.17
C TRP A 148 -37.54 -15.13 14.67
N ASP A 149 -36.66 -14.71 13.76
CA ASP A 149 -36.87 -14.93 12.32
C ASP A 149 -36.70 -16.41 11.99
N LEU A 150 -37.80 -17.17 12.01
CA LEU A 150 -37.79 -18.61 11.72
C LEU A 150 -37.24 -18.91 10.32
N LEU A 151 -37.58 -18.09 9.33
CA LEU A 151 -37.03 -18.22 7.97
C LEU A 151 -35.52 -17.93 7.96
N GLY A 152 -35.08 -16.95 8.75
CA GLY A 152 -33.67 -16.66 9.00
C GLY A 152 -32.92 -17.84 9.59
N ARG A 153 -33.49 -18.54 10.58
CA ARG A 153 -32.87 -19.74 11.17
C ARG A 153 -32.68 -20.88 10.17
N TYR A 154 -33.63 -21.05 9.24
CA TYR A 154 -33.45 -21.96 8.09
C TYR A 154 -32.37 -21.47 7.13
N ALA A 155 -32.33 -20.17 6.81
CA ALA A 155 -31.25 -19.58 6.02
C ALA A 155 -29.87 -19.79 6.69
N GLY A 156 -29.83 -19.78 8.03
CA GLY A 156 -28.68 -20.07 8.87
C GLY A 156 -28.03 -21.42 8.60
N LEU A 157 -28.77 -22.41 8.09
CA LEU A 157 -28.21 -23.72 7.70
C LEU A 157 -27.26 -23.62 6.49
N TYR A 158 -27.37 -22.56 5.70
CA TYR A 158 -26.57 -22.35 4.49
C TYR A 158 -25.47 -21.30 4.67
N VAL A 159 -25.34 -20.70 5.86
CA VAL A 159 -24.31 -19.69 6.15
C VAL A 159 -22.91 -20.25 5.93
N ALA A 160 -22.64 -21.50 6.35
CA ALA A 160 -21.36 -22.16 6.11
C ALA A 160 -20.98 -22.19 4.62
N ARG A 161 -21.95 -22.47 3.74
CA ARG A 161 -21.70 -22.54 2.30
C ARG A 161 -21.70 -21.16 1.63
N ASN A 162 -22.61 -20.27 1.99
CA ASN A 162 -22.76 -18.99 1.30
C ASN A 162 -21.75 -17.93 1.81
N VAL A 163 -21.43 -17.97 3.10
CA VAL A 163 -20.50 -17.03 3.75
C VAL A 163 -19.16 -17.70 4.02
N GLY A 164 -19.16 -18.95 4.52
CA GLY A 164 -17.91 -19.68 4.79
C GLY A 164 -17.07 -19.91 3.53
N ASP A 165 -17.65 -20.38 2.42
CA ASP A 165 -16.90 -20.54 1.15
C ASP A 165 -16.29 -19.21 0.67
N ASN A 166 -16.99 -18.09 0.90
CA ASN A 166 -16.50 -16.74 0.58
C ASN A 166 -15.34 -16.32 1.48
N ILE A 167 -15.43 -16.61 2.79
CA ILE A 167 -14.36 -16.35 3.76
C ILE A 167 -13.14 -17.21 3.41
N GLU A 168 -13.31 -18.51 3.18
CA GLU A 168 -12.22 -19.43 2.83
C GLU A 168 -11.52 -18.98 1.54
N THR A 169 -12.30 -18.63 0.51
CA THR A 169 -11.78 -18.09 -0.75
C THR A 169 -11.06 -16.75 -0.52
N GLY A 170 -11.65 -15.87 0.28
CA GLY A 170 -11.11 -14.56 0.62
C GLY A 170 -9.76 -14.66 1.33
N LEU A 171 -9.65 -15.56 2.32
CA LEU A 171 -8.41 -15.81 3.05
C LEU A 171 -7.31 -16.42 2.17
N LYS A 172 -7.65 -17.35 1.27
CA LYS A 172 -6.68 -17.89 0.29
C LYS A 172 -6.16 -16.79 -0.63
N ARG A 173 -7.05 -15.93 -1.15
CA ARG A 173 -6.68 -14.78 -1.98
C ARG A 173 -5.85 -13.77 -1.20
N LEU A 174 -6.21 -13.48 0.05
CA LEU A 174 -5.45 -12.61 0.95
C LEU A 174 -4.02 -13.13 1.11
N SER A 175 -3.84 -14.42 1.44
CA SER A 175 -2.50 -15.01 1.58
C SER A 175 -1.69 -14.95 0.29
N ASN A 176 -2.30 -15.26 -0.86
CA ASN A 176 -1.64 -15.16 -2.18
C ASN A 176 -1.24 -13.71 -2.51
N MET A 177 -2.13 -12.76 -2.26
CA MET A 177 -1.88 -11.34 -2.48
C MET A 177 -0.73 -10.84 -1.59
N LEU A 178 -0.74 -11.20 -0.31
CA LEU A 178 0.32 -10.88 0.65
C LEU A 178 1.67 -11.46 0.20
N ALA A 179 1.69 -12.65 -0.43
CA ALA A 179 2.91 -13.24 -0.98
C ALA A 179 3.57 -12.41 -2.09
N SER A 180 2.88 -11.43 -2.70
CA SER A 180 3.51 -10.49 -3.64
C SER A 180 4.25 -9.33 -2.95
N VAL A 181 3.91 -9.03 -1.69
CA VAL A 181 4.49 -7.91 -0.93
C VAL A 181 5.89 -8.29 -0.41
N PRO A 182 6.92 -7.44 -0.55
CA PRO A 182 8.22 -7.67 0.07
C PRO A 182 8.10 -7.93 1.57
N ASN A 183 8.82 -8.93 2.08
CA ASN A 183 8.69 -9.36 3.47
C ASN A 183 9.56 -8.54 4.44
N VAL A 184 9.42 -7.21 4.38
CA VAL A 184 10.16 -6.25 5.19
C VAL A 184 9.18 -5.47 6.05
N ASP A 185 9.47 -5.35 7.34
CA ASP A 185 8.64 -4.57 8.25
C ASP A 185 9.03 -3.10 8.15
N TYR A 186 8.07 -2.25 7.80
CA TYR A 186 8.24 -0.81 7.64
C TYR A 186 7.76 -0.01 8.87
N ALA A 187 7.21 -0.68 9.89
CA ALA A 187 6.70 -0.02 11.10
C ALA A 187 7.45 -0.49 12.36
N ILE A 188 8.77 -0.65 12.24
CA ILE A 188 9.65 -0.99 13.36
C ILE A 188 9.78 0.23 14.28
N GLU A 189 9.50 0.04 15.56
CA GLU A 189 9.65 1.09 16.56
C GLU A 189 11.12 1.52 16.69
N GLY A 190 11.37 2.83 16.68
CA GLY A 190 12.73 3.40 16.71
C GLY A 190 13.51 3.27 15.40
N SER A 191 12.87 2.85 14.31
CA SER A 191 13.50 2.87 12.98
C SER A 191 13.84 4.29 12.54
N SER A 192 14.93 4.43 11.79
CA SER A 192 15.28 5.69 11.12
C SER A 192 14.50 5.92 9.82
N LEU A 193 13.70 4.95 9.37
CA LEU A 193 12.74 5.11 8.29
C LEU A 193 11.47 5.79 8.80
N ARG A 194 11.12 6.94 8.22
CA ARG A 194 10.01 7.80 8.65
C ARG A 194 9.27 8.43 7.48
N ASP A 195 8.14 9.05 7.78
CA ASP A 195 7.36 9.88 6.84
C ASP A 195 6.95 9.14 5.56
N LEU A 196 6.55 7.86 5.67
CA LEU A 196 6.05 7.08 4.54
C LEU A 196 4.74 7.69 4.01
N ALA A 197 4.73 8.08 2.74
CA ALA A 197 3.56 8.70 2.13
C ALA A 197 3.52 8.48 0.61
N ALA A 198 2.32 8.56 0.03
CA ALA A 198 2.14 8.69 -1.40
C ALA A 198 2.05 10.18 -1.74
N ALA A 199 2.77 10.63 -2.76
CA ALA A 199 2.84 12.02 -3.18
C ALA A 199 2.90 12.12 -4.71
N GLU A 200 2.68 13.33 -5.22
CA GLU A 200 2.96 13.67 -6.60
C GLU A 200 4.31 14.39 -6.67
N LEU A 201 5.22 13.86 -7.49
CA LEU A 201 6.45 14.54 -7.85
C LEU A 201 6.16 15.37 -9.11
N PRO A 202 6.39 16.69 -9.11
CA PRO A 202 6.14 17.52 -10.28
C PRO A 202 7.07 17.15 -11.43
N ALA A 203 6.83 17.73 -12.61
CA ALA A 203 7.75 17.59 -13.72
C ALA A 203 9.15 18.10 -13.33
N GLU A 204 10.19 17.42 -13.78
CA GLU A 204 11.58 17.76 -13.48
C GLU A 204 12.43 17.73 -14.74
N HIS A 205 13.41 18.63 -14.80
CA HIS A 205 14.53 18.54 -15.71
C HIS A 205 15.69 17.89 -15.00
N LEU A 206 16.23 16.79 -15.55
CA LEU A 206 17.33 16.05 -14.95
C LEU A 206 18.53 16.08 -15.89
N LEU A 207 19.71 16.37 -15.34
CA LEU A 207 20.98 15.96 -15.95
C LEU A 207 21.39 14.64 -15.33
N MET A 208 21.70 13.66 -16.15
CA MET A 208 21.88 12.28 -15.73
C MET A 208 23.14 11.67 -16.33
N VAL A 209 23.81 10.79 -15.58
CA VAL A 209 24.94 9.99 -16.04
C VAL A 209 24.71 8.54 -15.64
N LYS A 210 24.89 7.61 -16.58
CA LYS A 210 24.84 6.18 -16.32
C LYS A 210 26.20 5.73 -15.78
N ALA A 211 26.29 5.46 -14.48
CA ALA A 211 27.57 5.08 -13.86
C ALA A 211 28.01 3.67 -14.29
N GLY A 212 27.05 2.82 -14.67
CA GLY A 212 27.32 1.42 -15.02
C GLY A 212 27.47 0.54 -13.78
N ALA A 213 28.10 -0.62 -13.95
CA ALA A 213 28.34 -1.57 -12.86
C ALA A 213 29.64 -1.22 -12.13
N ILE A 214 29.53 -0.74 -10.90
CA ILE A 214 30.65 -0.34 -10.05
C ILE A 214 30.94 -1.45 -9.04
N GLU A 215 32.20 -1.69 -8.70
CA GLU A 215 32.56 -2.59 -7.60
C GLU A 215 31.84 -2.18 -6.32
N ARG A 216 31.28 -3.15 -5.59
CA ARG A 216 30.54 -2.92 -4.36
C ARG A 216 31.47 -2.69 -3.16
N SER A 217 32.28 -1.64 -3.23
CA SER A 217 33.09 -1.11 -2.13
C SER A 217 32.79 0.37 -1.93
N ASN A 218 32.92 0.85 -0.69
CA ASN A 218 32.59 2.23 -0.35
C ASN A 218 33.43 3.21 -1.18
N ASP A 219 34.73 2.95 -1.31
CA ASP A 219 35.65 3.81 -2.04
C ASP A 219 35.33 3.87 -3.54
N ALA A 220 35.05 2.72 -4.18
CA ALA A 220 34.72 2.67 -5.60
C ALA A 220 33.39 3.36 -5.91
N ILE A 221 32.37 3.15 -5.07
CA ILE A 221 31.05 3.80 -5.21
C ILE A 221 31.19 5.31 -5.00
N MET A 222 31.88 5.75 -3.95
CA MET A 222 32.10 7.17 -3.67
C MET A 222 32.87 7.86 -4.79
N ALA A 223 33.94 7.25 -5.28
CA ALA A 223 34.72 7.78 -6.40
C ALA A 223 33.85 7.92 -7.65
N SER A 224 33.10 6.87 -8.00
CA SER A 224 32.17 6.90 -9.14
C SER A 224 31.12 8.01 -9.00
N MET A 225 30.56 8.23 -7.81
CA MET A 225 29.62 9.33 -7.55
C MET A 225 30.27 10.69 -7.78
N LYS A 226 31.47 10.92 -7.25
CA LYS A 226 32.19 12.19 -7.38
C LYS A 226 32.59 12.49 -8.82
N ASP A 227 33.14 11.50 -9.53
CA ASP A 227 33.60 11.64 -10.91
C ASP A 227 32.44 11.98 -11.86
N ASN A 228 31.31 11.30 -11.71
CA ASN A 228 30.12 11.56 -12.52
C ASN A 228 29.45 12.90 -12.17
N MET A 229 29.48 13.30 -10.89
CA MET A 229 29.03 14.63 -10.47
C MET A 229 29.90 15.74 -11.06
N GLU A 230 31.21 15.52 -11.27
CA GLU A 230 32.07 16.49 -11.95
C GLU A 230 31.58 16.76 -13.38
N TRP A 231 31.23 15.72 -14.14
CA TRP A 231 30.67 15.86 -15.48
C TRP A 231 29.35 16.63 -15.49
N ILE A 232 28.46 16.35 -14.54
CA ILE A 232 27.19 17.07 -14.37
C ILE A 232 27.45 18.54 -14.05
N ASN A 233 28.36 18.84 -13.11
CA ASN A 233 28.70 20.20 -12.70
C ASN A 233 29.31 21.01 -13.86
N ARG A 234 30.14 20.39 -14.69
CA ARG A 234 30.67 21.02 -15.91
C ARG A 234 29.57 21.32 -16.92
N THR A 235 28.61 20.41 -17.08
CA THR A 235 27.46 20.61 -17.98
C THR A 235 26.53 21.71 -17.45
N LEU A 236 26.29 21.76 -16.13
CA LEU A 236 25.55 22.86 -15.48
C LEU A 236 26.19 24.21 -15.82
N ALA A 237 27.52 24.34 -15.60
CA ALA A 237 28.26 25.57 -15.86
C ALA A 237 28.24 26.00 -17.33
N ALA A 238 28.42 25.06 -18.27
CA ALA A 238 28.40 25.33 -19.71
C ALA A 238 27.04 25.88 -20.19
N ASN A 239 25.95 25.47 -19.53
CA ASN A 239 24.59 25.84 -19.90
C ASN A 239 23.97 26.92 -19.01
N ARG A 240 24.72 27.47 -18.04
CA ARG A 240 24.22 28.41 -17.02
C ARG A 240 22.98 27.87 -16.27
N LEU A 241 22.94 26.57 -16.05
CA LEU A 241 21.90 25.92 -15.27
C LEU A 241 22.25 25.96 -13.78
N GLN A 242 21.24 25.85 -12.93
CA GLN A 242 21.40 25.73 -11.48
C GLN A 242 20.77 24.42 -11.02
N ALA A 243 21.38 23.78 -10.01
CA ALA A 243 20.75 22.64 -9.34
C ALA A 243 19.45 23.09 -8.67
N ALA A 244 18.39 22.32 -8.86
CA ALA A 244 17.07 22.53 -8.28
C ALA A 244 16.76 21.54 -7.14
N GLY A 245 17.70 20.64 -6.83
CA GLY A 245 17.59 19.65 -5.77
C GLY A 245 18.93 18.94 -5.52
N PRO A 246 18.98 18.03 -4.54
CA PRO A 246 20.16 17.23 -4.22
C PRO A 246 20.52 16.23 -5.34
N MET A 247 21.69 15.61 -5.22
CA MET A 247 22.07 14.48 -6.07
C MET A 247 21.07 13.33 -5.85
N ARG A 248 20.63 12.73 -6.95
CA ARG A 248 19.76 11.57 -6.98
C ARG A 248 20.52 10.36 -7.48
N ILE A 249 20.31 9.22 -6.85
CA ILE A 249 20.74 7.91 -7.35
C ILE A 249 19.52 7.14 -7.78
N ILE A 250 19.59 6.54 -8.98
CA ILE A 250 18.55 5.67 -9.52
C ILE A 250 19.14 4.27 -9.60
N THR A 251 18.72 3.39 -8.70
CA THR A 251 19.27 2.04 -8.60
C THR A 251 18.68 1.13 -9.67
N SER A 252 19.56 0.47 -10.42
CA SER A 252 19.15 -0.63 -11.32
C SER A 252 19.29 -1.98 -10.62
N GLU A 253 20.43 -2.22 -9.97
CA GLU A 253 20.70 -3.49 -9.27
C GLU A 253 21.75 -3.29 -8.19
N LEU A 254 21.53 -3.86 -7.00
CA LEU A 254 22.55 -4.03 -5.96
C LEU A 254 22.91 -5.51 -5.84
N GLY A 255 23.92 -5.92 -6.59
CA GLY A 255 24.44 -7.28 -6.60
C GLY A 255 25.35 -7.59 -5.42
N ARG A 256 25.92 -8.80 -5.42
CA ARG A 256 26.89 -9.21 -4.40
C ARG A 256 28.26 -8.56 -4.58
N GLU A 257 28.67 -8.38 -5.83
CA GLU A 257 30.00 -7.86 -6.20
C GLU A 257 29.94 -6.48 -6.83
N THR A 258 28.80 -6.12 -7.43
CA THR A 258 28.63 -4.86 -8.15
C THR A 258 27.37 -4.12 -7.73
N TYR A 259 27.42 -2.80 -7.84
CA TYR A 259 26.29 -1.90 -7.72
C TYR A 259 26.10 -1.16 -9.04
N THR A 260 24.93 -1.32 -9.66
CA THR A 260 24.58 -0.68 -10.93
C THR A 260 23.55 0.41 -10.69
N PHE A 261 23.94 1.64 -11.00
CA PHE A 261 23.10 2.81 -10.75
C PHE A 261 23.37 3.93 -11.76
N ASP A 262 22.41 4.84 -11.83
CA ASP A 262 22.56 6.10 -12.55
C ASP A 262 22.56 7.25 -11.54
N ILE A 263 23.26 8.33 -11.87
CA ILE A 263 23.28 9.57 -11.08
C ILE A 263 22.48 10.61 -11.84
N ALA A 264 21.61 11.33 -11.14
CA ALA A 264 20.86 12.43 -11.70
C ALA A 264 20.89 13.64 -10.77
N VAL A 265 20.75 14.83 -11.34
CA VAL A 265 20.56 16.08 -10.58
C VAL A 265 19.38 16.82 -11.19
N PRO A 266 18.35 17.17 -10.39
CA PRO A 266 17.32 18.10 -10.84
C PRO A 266 17.92 19.46 -11.14
N VAL A 267 17.58 20.05 -12.27
CA VAL A 267 18.14 21.33 -12.75
C VAL A 267 17.04 22.29 -13.14
N ARG A 268 17.40 23.58 -13.15
CA ARG A 268 16.57 24.65 -13.69
C ARG A 268 17.42 25.66 -14.44
N ALA A 269 16.78 26.45 -15.30
CA ALA A 269 17.44 27.60 -15.90
C ALA A 269 17.98 28.52 -14.80
N GLY A 270 19.23 28.96 -14.95
CA GLY A 270 19.79 30.00 -14.09
C GLY A 270 19.07 31.31 -14.38
N GLY A 271 18.25 31.78 -13.45
CA GLY A 271 17.84 33.18 -13.46
C GLY A 271 19.08 34.04 -13.28
N ALA A 272 19.14 35.19 -13.96
CA ALA A 272 19.95 36.30 -13.47
C ALA A 272 19.59 36.45 -12.00
N ALA A 273 20.58 36.36 -11.11
CA ALA A 273 20.35 36.67 -9.71
C ALA A 273 19.64 38.01 -9.69
N ALA A 274 18.39 38.04 -9.24
CA ALA A 274 17.80 39.30 -8.81
C ALA A 274 18.81 39.84 -7.81
N ALA A 275 19.45 40.96 -8.15
CA ALA A 275 20.34 41.65 -7.26
C ALA A 275 19.58 41.80 -5.94
N ALA A 276 20.02 41.07 -4.93
CA ALA A 276 19.50 41.20 -3.60
C ALA A 276 19.87 42.62 -3.17
N ASP A 277 18.90 43.52 -3.19
CA ASP A 277 18.98 44.74 -2.41
C ASP A 277 19.23 44.29 -0.96
N ALA A 278 20.44 44.58 -0.50
CA ALA A 278 20.89 44.28 0.84
C ALA A 278 20.10 45.16 1.82
N SER A 279 18.98 44.66 2.33
CA SER A 279 18.42 45.08 3.62
C SER A 279 17.25 44.18 4.04
N ALA A 280 17.53 43.22 4.92
CA ALA A 280 16.73 42.90 6.11
C ALA A 280 17.20 41.58 6.72
N GLU A 281 17.63 41.66 7.98
CA GLU A 281 17.89 40.54 8.87
C GLU A 281 16.59 39.78 9.20
N GLY A 282 16.66 38.46 9.37
CA GLY A 282 15.68 37.70 10.15
C GLY A 282 15.10 36.46 9.48
N GLU A 283 15.26 35.33 10.17
CA GLU A 283 14.52 34.06 10.05
C GLU A 283 14.83 33.13 8.86
N THR A 284 15.61 32.08 9.16
CA THR A 284 15.75 30.86 8.35
C THR A 284 14.44 30.08 8.34
N ALA A 285 13.53 30.44 7.45
CA ALA A 285 12.47 29.55 7.00
C ALA A 285 13.04 28.57 5.97
N ALA A 286 12.79 27.27 6.17
CA ALA A 286 13.12 26.23 5.20
C ALA A 286 12.50 26.59 3.84
N ALA A 287 13.34 26.85 2.85
CA ALA A 287 12.90 27.23 1.51
C ALA A 287 12.15 26.06 0.87
N ALA A 288 10.85 26.22 0.67
CA ALA A 288 10.09 25.37 -0.24
C ALA A 288 10.73 25.45 -1.64
N PRO A 289 10.86 24.34 -2.38
CA PRO A 289 11.43 24.38 -3.72
C PRO A 289 10.57 25.29 -4.61
N VAL A 290 11.22 26.30 -5.17
CA VAL A 290 10.63 27.22 -6.16
C VAL A 290 10.23 26.38 -7.36
N ALA A 291 8.92 26.22 -7.59
CA ALA A 291 8.38 25.54 -8.75
C ALA A 291 8.92 26.23 -10.01
N THR A 292 9.79 25.54 -10.73
CA THR A 292 10.18 25.95 -12.07
C THR A 292 9.17 25.37 -13.05
N ASP A 293 8.79 26.14 -14.05
CA ASP A 293 7.85 25.73 -15.09
C ASP A 293 8.51 24.64 -15.96
N ALA A 294 8.60 23.43 -15.42
CA ALA A 294 9.12 22.24 -16.09
C ALA A 294 8.06 21.62 -17.01
N SER A 295 7.09 22.41 -17.48
CA SER A 295 6.05 21.95 -18.42
C SER A 295 6.61 21.67 -19.81
N GLN A 296 7.70 22.33 -20.20
CA GLN A 296 8.34 22.20 -21.52
C GLN A 296 9.79 21.74 -21.41
N PRO A 297 10.27 20.84 -22.30
CA PRO A 297 11.67 20.43 -22.31
C PRO A 297 12.64 21.61 -22.53
N LEU A 298 13.79 21.57 -21.87
CA LEU A 298 14.92 22.44 -22.16
C LEU A 298 15.51 22.07 -23.52
N THR A 299 15.87 23.08 -24.32
CA THR A 299 16.44 22.91 -25.66
C THR A 299 17.79 23.60 -25.77
N GLY A 300 18.60 23.18 -26.75
CA GLY A 300 19.90 23.81 -27.03
C GLY A 300 20.99 23.56 -25.98
N LEU A 301 20.85 22.51 -25.16
CA LEU A 301 21.83 22.16 -24.13
C LEU A 301 23.12 21.62 -24.74
N GLN A 302 24.26 22.17 -24.30
CA GLN A 302 25.59 21.62 -24.53
C GLN A 302 25.88 20.52 -23.51
N LEU A 303 25.59 19.28 -23.86
CA LEU A 303 25.86 18.11 -23.02
C LEU A 303 27.36 17.72 -23.11
N LEU A 304 28.02 17.58 -21.96
CA LEU A 304 29.45 17.25 -21.91
C LEU A 304 29.66 15.80 -21.45
N GLY A 305 30.60 15.11 -22.10
CA GLY A 305 30.98 13.75 -21.71
C GLY A 305 29.79 12.78 -21.71
N PRO A 306 29.56 12.02 -20.63
CA PRO A 306 28.49 11.02 -20.55
C PRO A 306 27.14 11.60 -20.09
N VAL A 307 27.00 12.93 -19.97
CA VAL A 307 25.77 13.55 -19.44
C VAL A 307 24.65 13.50 -20.47
N GLU A 308 23.52 12.95 -20.06
CA GLU A 308 22.24 12.94 -20.78
C GLU A 308 21.26 13.92 -20.12
N TYR A 309 20.38 14.50 -20.93
CA TYR A 309 19.25 15.28 -20.44
C TYR A 309 17.97 14.44 -20.46
N VAL A 310 17.22 14.47 -19.36
CA VAL A 310 15.93 13.78 -19.23
C VAL A 310 14.88 14.77 -18.74
N HIS A 311 13.75 14.83 -19.42
CA HIS A 311 12.55 15.50 -18.94
C HIS A 311 11.63 14.46 -18.31
N SER A 312 11.48 14.51 -16.98
CA SER A 312 10.55 13.65 -16.25
C SER A 312 9.20 14.33 -16.16
N PRO A 313 8.10 13.71 -16.64
CA PRO A 313 6.76 14.25 -16.42
C PRO A 313 6.36 14.14 -14.94
N PRO A 314 5.26 14.82 -14.53
CA PRO A 314 4.70 14.62 -13.19
C PRO A 314 4.39 13.15 -12.98
N VAL A 315 4.79 12.62 -11.81
CA VAL A 315 4.70 11.20 -11.52
C VAL A 315 4.27 10.98 -10.08
N ARG A 316 3.41 10.00 -9.87
CA ARG A 316 3.02 9.61 -8.52
C ARG A 316 4.09 8.73 -7.91
N VAL A 317 4.45 8.97 -6.66
CA VAL A 317 5.53 8.27 -5.97
C VAL A 317 5.09 7.85 -4.57
N ALA A 318 5.58 6.72 -4.10
CA ALA A 318 5.70 6.45 -2.67
C ALA A 318 7.04 7.03 -2.23
N LYS A 319 7.06 7.74 -1.11
CA LYS A 319 8.25 8.36 -0.57
C LYS A 319 8.40 8.09 0.91
N ALA A 320 9.64 8.14 1.40
CA ALA A 320 9.96 8.11 2.82
C ALA A 320 11.29 8.82 3.07
N ARG A 321 11.53 9.23 4.32
CA ARG A 321 12.83 9.75 4.77
C ARG A 321 13.58 8.66 5.52
N TYR A 322 14.89 8.61 5.33
CA TYR A 322 15.77 7.69 6.03
C TYR A 322 17.05 8.40 6.47
N THR A 323 17.52 8.06 7.67
CA THR A 323 18.82 8.50 8.19
C THR A 323 19.68 7.28 8.51
N GLY A 324 20.90 7.23 7.98
CA GLY A 324 21.83 6.12 8.20
C GLY A 324 22.79 5.87 7.04
N PHE A 325 23.32 4.66 6.97
CA PHE A 325 24.29 4.29 5.93
C PHE A 325 23.61 3.96 4.61
N MET A 326 24.21 4.38 3.49
CA MET A 326 23.76 4.05 2.14
C MET A 326 23.62 2.53 1.92
N ALA A 327 24.49 1.74 2.57
CA ALA A 327 24.49 0.29 2.47
C ALA A 327 23.15 -0.36 2.91
N GLU A 328 22.35 0.34 3.72
CA GLU A 328 21.05 -0.13 4.20
C GLU A 328 19.88 0.26 3.27
N LEU A 329 20.14 1.12 2.26
CA LEU A 329 19.08 1.63 1.39
C LEU A 329 18.35 0.54 0.61
N ASP A 330 18.97 -0.61 0.34
CA ASP A 330 18.25 -1.73 -0.27
C ASP A 330 17.11 -2.24 0.62
N ASN A 331 17.36 -2.38 1.92
CA ASN A 331 16.31 -2.74 2.87
C ASN A 331 15.26 -1.62 3.00
N VAL A 332 15.68 -0.35 2.99
CA VAL A 332 14.77 0.80 3.04
C VAL A 332 13.85 0.87 1.81
N ARG A 333 14.40 0.70 0.61
CA ARG A 333 13.62 0.63 -0.65
C ARG A 333 12.62 -0.51 -0.60
N ASN A 334 13.02 -1.67 -0.08
CA ASN A 334 12.12 -2.82 0.08
C ASN A 334 11.03 -2.57 1.14
N ALA A 335 11.34 -1.87 2.23
CA ALA A 335 10.37 -1.46 3.25
C ALA A 335 9.34 -0.47 2.68
N LEU A 336 9.79 0.56 1.95
CA LEU A 336 8.91 1.52 1.27
C LEU A 336 8.03 0.84 0.22
N ARG A 337 8.59 -0.09 -0.56
CA ARG A 337 7.82 -0.91 -1.50
C ARG A 337 6.78 -1.77 -0.80
N ALA A 338 7.15 -2.41 0.31
CA ALA A 338 6.21 -3.18 1.12
C ALA A 338 5.06 -2.31 1.62
N TRP A 339 5.36 -1.16 2.18
CA TRP A 339 4.35 -0.18 2.61
C TRP A 339 3.42 0.22 1.46
N ALA A 340 3.98 0.63 0.33
CA ALA A 340 3.19 1.09 -0.81
C ALA A 340 2.25 0.01 -1.34
N MET A 341 2.74 -1.23 -1.47
CA MET A 341 1.93 -2.37 -1.91
C MET A 341 0.87 -2.75 -0.87
N THR A 342 1.16 -2.62 0.44
CA THR A 342 0.16 -2.80 1.50
C THR A 342 -0.95 -1.76 1.42
N GLN A 343 -0.62 -0.51 1.07
CA GLN A 343 -1.59 0.56 0.83
C GLN A 343 -2.34 0.44 -0.52
N GLY A 344 -2.13 -0.64 -1.28
CA GLY A 344 -2.82 -0.90 -2.54
C GLY A 344 -2.24 -0.13 -3.74
N HIS A 345 -1.05 0.44 -3.61
CA HIS A 345 -0.37 1.09 -4.73
C HIS A 345 0.36 0.06 -5.61
N GLU A 346 0.24 0.20 -6.92
CA GLU A 346 1.03 -0.56 -7.89
C GLU A 346 2.38 0.13 -8.08
N VAL A 347 3.44 -0.51 -7.60
CA VAL A 347 4.82 -0.01 -7.68
C VAL A 347 5.45 -0.41 -9.00
N VAL A 348 6.03 0.55 -9.72
CA VAL A 348 6.62 0.38 -11.05
C VAL A 348 8.00 1.05 -11.16
N GLY A 349 8.73 0.74 -12.23
CA GLY A 349 10.01 1.40 -12.54
C GLY A 349 11.15 0.99 -11.62
N ARG A 350 12.15 1.88 -11.50
CA ARG A 350 13.32 1.72 -10.63
C ARG A 350 13.15 2.59 -9.38
N PRO A 351 13.61 2.15 -8.20
CA PRO A 351 13.68 3.03 -7.05
C PRO A 351 14.75 4.09 -7.27
N PHE A 352 14.57 5.23 -6.62
CA PHE A 352 15.56 6.28 -6.60
C PHE A 352 15.55 6.97 -5.25
N GLU A 353 16.66 7.63 -4.91
CA GLU A 353 16.76 8.40 -3.68
C GLU A 353 17.58 9.67 -3.88
N ASN A 354 17.18 10.70 -3.17
CA ASN A 354 17.88 11.97 -3.07
C ASN A 354 18.83 11.92 -1.87
N TYR A 355 20.06 12.40 -2.04
CA TYR A 355 21.09 12.45 -1.00
C TYR A 355 21.10 13.85 -0.39
N ASP A 356 20.27 14.06 0.64
CA ASP A 356 19.90 15.38 1.15
C ASP A 356 21.10 16.14 1.77
N ASN A 357 22.10 15.42 2.31
CA ASN A 357 23.30 16.00 2.91
C ASN A 357 24.62 15.61 2.20
N GLY A 358 24.53 15.16 0.94
CA GLY A 358 25.68 14.95 0.05
C GLY A 358 26.34 13.57 0.11
N ILE A 359 27.36 13.38 -0.75
CA ILE A 359 27.99 12.06 -0.98
C ILE A 359 28.77 11.60 0.26
N ASP A 360 29.54 12.48 0.91
CA ASP A 360 30.44 12.07 1.99
C ASP A 360 29.67 11.55 3.22
N ALA A 361 28.57 12.20 3.58
CA ALA A 361 27.70 11.77 4.68
C ALA A 361 27.00 10.43 4.40
N ALA A 362 26.85 10.03 3.14
CA ALA A 362 26.17 8.80 2.79
C ALA A 362 26.87 7.52 3.29
N PHE A 363 28.17 7.63 3.58
CA PHE A 363 28.99 6.53 4.08
C PHE A 363 29.16 6.57 5.61
N THR A 364 28.38 7.39 6.30
CA THR A 364 28.35 7.51 7.76
C THR A 364 26.93 7.26 8.31
N ALA A 365 26.78 7.27 9.64
CA ALA A 365 25.47 7.07 10.28
C ALA A 365 24.55 8.29 10.13
N GLU A 366 25.11 9.42 9.72
CA GLU A 366 24.46 10.71 9.57
C GLU A 366 23.92 10.94 8.15
N GLY A 367 24.09 10.01 7.21
CA GLY A 367 23.56 10.14 5.85
C GLY A 367 22.05 10.35 5.85
N GLU A 368 21.56 11.33 5.09
CA GLU A 368 20.14 11.67 5.00
C GLU A 368 19.62 11.48 3.58
N TYR A 369 18.47 10.80 3.45
CA TYR A 369 17.90 10.47 2.17
C TYR A 369 16.39 10.67 2.14
N GLU A 370 15.89 11.10 0.99
CA GLU A 370 14.49 10.93 0.61
C GLU A 370 14.42 9.80 -0.45
N VAL A 371 13.78 8.69 -0.09
CA VAL A 371 13.73 7.46 -0.88
C VAL A 371 12.38 7.36 -1.58
N PHE A 372 12.38 6.93 -2.84
CA PHE A 372 11.20 6.91 -3.69
C PHE A 372 11.02 5.58 -4.42
N TRP A 373 9.75 5.23 -4.61
CA TRP A 373 9.30 4.28 -5.63
C TRP A 373 8.26 4.96 -6.52
N THR A 374 8.34 4.72 -7.83
CA THR A 374 7.30 5.19 -8.74
C THR A 374 6.03 4.37 -8.56
N LEU A 375 4.89 5.05 -8.52
CA LEU A 375 3.57 4.44 -8.49
C LEU A 375 2.90 4.62 -9.84
N LYS A 376 2.18 3.61 -10.28
CA LYS A 376 1.32 3.72 -11.46
C LYS A 376 0.23 4.76 -11.19
N GLN A 377 0.00 5.64 -12.16
CA GLN A 377 -1.04 6.67 -12.10
C GLN A 377 -2.44 6.07 -12.14
#